data_AF-A0A6I1W103-F1
#
_entry.id   AF-A0A6I1W103-F1
#
_cell.length_a   1.000
_cell.length_b   1.000
_cell.length_c   1.000
_cell.angle_alpha   90.00
_cell.angle_beta   90.00
_cell.angle_gamma   90.00
#
_symmetry.space_group_name_H-M   'P 1'
#
loop_
_entity.id
_entity.type
_entity.pdbx_description
1 polymer ?
#
loop_
_entity_poly.entity_id
_entity_poly.type
_entity_poly.pdbx_seq_one_letter_code
_entity_poly.pdbx_strand_id
1 'polypeptide(L)'
;VMPPDPFDLNVLYWSINVLIGAALLAGLLLWLRPHWRDLERLKRTAARIGQGQLSERTQISPRSNIYSLASAFDTMAQDIENLLNQQRDLLNAVSHELRTPLTRLDFGLALALCDDLPPASRE
;
A
#
# COMPACT_ATOMS: atom_id res chain seq x y z
N VAL A 1 26.96 -57.85 38.24
CA VAL A 1 26.61 -56.73 37.33
C VAL A 1 26.02 -57.36 36.08
N MET A 2 24.69 -57.42 35.98
CA MET A 2 24.03 -57.88 34.74
C MET A 2 24.24 -56.82 33.66
N PRO A 3 24.56 -57.20 32.41
CA PRO A 3 24.56 -56.24 31.32
C PRO A 3 23.15 -55.66 31.19
N PRO A 4 22.98 -54.32 31.09
CA PRO A 4 21.69 -53.73 30.82
C PRO A 4 21.15 -54.31 29.50
N ASP A 5 19.88 -54.69 29.52
CA ASP A 5 19.17 -55.23 28.39
C ASP A 5 19.14 -54.21 27.23
N PRO A 6 19.29 -54.68 25.98
CA PRO A 6 19.44 -53.80 24.82
C PRO A 6 18.20 -52.94 24.54
N PHE A 7 17.05 -53.30 25.13
CA PHE A 7 15.79 -52.58 24.97
C PHE A 7 15.78 -51.25 25.73
N ASP A 8 16.32 -51.20 26.94
CA ASP A 8 16.37 -49.97 27.75
C ASP A 8 17.26 -48.88 27.12
N LEU A 9 18.39 -49.28 26.54
CA LEU A 9 19.31 -48.38 25.82
C LEU A 9 18.66 -47.77 24.58
N ASN A 10 17.87 -48.55 23.84
CA ASN A 10 17.24 -48.07 22.60
C ASN A 10 16.07 -47.13 22.90
N VAL A 11 15.26 -47.41 23.92
CA VAL A 11 14.17 -46.52 24.38
C VAL A 11 14.73 -45.20 24.91
N LEU A 12 15.81 -45.26 25.70
CA LEU A 12 16.51 -44.06 26.17
C LEU A 12 17.06 -43.24 24.99
N TYR A 13 17.69 -43.88 24.00
CA TYR A 13 18.21 -43.20 22.82
C TYR A 13 17.12 -42.53 21.98
N TRP A 14 16.01 -43.21 21.71
CA TRP A 14 14.89 -42.65 20.95
C TRP A 14 14.20 -41.49 21.68
N SER A 15 13.98 -41.62 22.99
CA SER A 15 13.38 -40.54 23.79
C SER A 15 14.25 -39.28 23.81
N ILE A 16 15.57 -39.43 23.91
CA ILE A 16 16.52 -38.30 23.80
C ILE A 16 16.45 -37.64 22.42
N ASN A 17 16.44 -38.42 21.34
CA ASN A 17 16.35 -37.87 19.98
C ASN A 17 15.02 -37.14 19.74
N VAL A 18 13.90 -37.70 20.20
CA VAL A 18 12.58 -37.05 20.11
C VAL A 18 12.57 -35.74 20.92
N LEU A 19 13.15 -35.74 22.12
CA LEU A 19 13.22 -34.54 22.95
C LEU A 19 14.06 -33.44 22.27
N ILE A 20 15.22 -33.79 21.73
CA ILE A 20 16.08 -32.86 20.98
C ILE A 20 15.35 -32.34 19.74
N GLY A 21 14.72 -33.22 18.96
CA GLY A 21 13.95 -32.86 17.77
C GLY A 21 12.80 -31.91 18.10
N ALA A 22 12.04 -32.19 19.16
CA ALA A 22 10.96 -31.33 19.63
C ALA A 22 11.46 -29.95 20.10
N ALA A 23 12.59 -29.90 20.82
CA ALA A 23 13.20 -28.65 21.26
C ALA A 23 13.69 -27.79 20.08
N LEU A 24 14.35 -28.40 19.08
CA LEU A 24 14.77 -27.73 17.86
C LEU A 24 13.58 -27.20 17.06
N LEU A 25 12.53 -28.02 16.91
CA LEU A 25 11.31 -27.61 16.21
C LEU A 25 10.61 -26.45 16.93
N ALA A 26 10.51 -26.52 18.25
CA ALA A 26 9.94 -25.44 19.06
C ALA A 26 10.77 -24.15 18.94
N GLY A 27 12.09 -24.23 19.00
CA GLY A 27 13.00 -23.09 18.80
C GLY A 27 12.83 -22.47 17.41
N LEU A 28 12.76 -23.29 16.36
CA LEU A 28 12.56 -22.83 14.99
C LEU A 28 11.20 -22.11 14.83
N LEU A 29 10.13 -22.70 15.37
CA LEU A 29 8.79 -22.10 15.33
C LEU A 29 8.74 -20.78 16.10
N LEU A 30 9.38 -20.70 17.27
CA LEU A 30 9.45 -19.47 18.06
C LEU A 30 10.19 -18.36 17.30
N TRP A 31 11.26 -18.73 16.59
CA TRP A 31 12.06 -17.81 15.79
C TRP A 31 11.32 -17.35 14.52
N LEU A 32 10.54 -18.22 13.90
CA LEU A 32 9.82 -17.91 12.65
C LEU A 32 8.55 -17.06 12.87
N ARG A 33 7.91 -17.17 14.04
CA ARG A 33 6.69 -16.41 14.38
C ARG A 33 6.81 -14.88 14.22
N PRO A 34 7.84 -14.20 14.76
CA PRO A 34 7.98 -12.75 14.59
C PRO A 34 8.17 -12.35 13.12
N HIS A 35 8.93 -13.12 12.34
CA HIS A 35 9.12 -12.88 10.90
C HIS A 35 7.80 -12.97 10.12
N TRP A 36 6.97 -13.97 10.40
CA TRP A 36 5.67 -14.12 9.76
C TRP A 36 4.72 -12.97 10.10
N ARG A 37 4.78 -12.49 11.35
CA ARG A 37 3.94 -11.40 11.84
C ARG A 37 4.30 -10.05 11.20
N ASP A 38 5.58 -9.80 10.97
CA ASP A 38 6.04 -8.60 10.25
C ASP A 38 5.62 -8.64 8.77
N LEU A 39 5.68 -9.81 8.13
CA LEU A 39 5.25 -9.97 6.74
C LEU A 39 3.74 -9.76 6.57
N GLU A 40 2.95 -10.27 7.52
CA GLU A 40 1.49 -10.07 7.53
C GLU A 40 1.11 -8.59 7.75
N ARG A 41 1.90 -7.85 8.55
CA ARG A 41 1.74 -6.39 8.70
C ARG A 41 2.06 -5.64 7.41
N LEU A 42 3.13 -6.04 6.70
CA LEU A 42 3.44 -5.49 5.37
C LEU A 42 2.27 -5.71 4.41
N LYS A 43 1.75 -6.95 4.33
CA LYS A 43 0.63 -7.31 3.46
C LYS A 43 -0.62 -6.47 3.73
N ARG A 44 -0.98 -6.24 5.00
CA ARG A 44 -2.16 -5.44 5.36
C ARG A 44 -2.00 -3.97 4.98
N THR A 45 -0.83 -3.40 5.22
CA THR A 45 -0.55 -2.01 4.85
C THR A 45 -0.58 -1.86 3.34
N ALA A 46 0.02 -2.79 2.59
CA ALA A 46 -0.02 -2.81 1.14
C ALA A 46 -1.45 -2.90 0.59
N ALA A 47 -2.32 -3.73 1.20
CA ALA A 47 -3.71 -3.83 0.81
C ALA A 47 -4.49 -2.52 1.05
N ARG A 48 -4.19 -1.78 2.14
CA ARG A 48 -4.83 -0.48 2.43
C ARG A 48 -4.36 0.63 1.48
N ILE A 49 -3.07 0.67 1.15
CA ILE A 49 -2.54 1.59 0.13
C ILE A 49 -3.22 1.33 -1.22
N GLY A 50 -3.43 0.07 -1.60
CA GLY A 50 -4.19 -0.30 -2.79
C GLY A 50 -5.68 0.11 -2.77
N GLN A 51 -6.26 0.38 -1.60
CA GLN A 51 -7.62 0.89 -1.44
C GLN A 51 -7.69 2.43 -1.46
N GLY A 52 -6.58 3.11 -1.75
CA GLY A 52 -6.52 4.58 -1.84
C GLY A 52 -6.12 5.28 -0.54
N GLN A 53 -5.77 4.54 0.53
CA GLN A 53 -5.25 5.09 1.77
C GLN A 53 -3.72 5.22 1.70
N LEU A 54 -3.25 6.11 0.82
CA LEU A 54 -1.83 6.29 0.51
C LEU A 54 -1.00 6.90 1.66
N SER A 55 -1.64 7.52 2.65
CA SER A 55 -0.96 8.11 3.81
C SER A 55 -0.57 7.09 4.89
N GLU A 56 -1.05 5.85 4.80
CA GLU A 56 -0.61 4.79 5.70
C GLU A 56 0.84 4.39 5.39
N ARG A 57 1.61 4.13 6.45
CA ARG A 57 3.01 3.69 6.36
C ARG A 57 3.14 2.36 7.06
N THR A 58 4.01 1.51 6.53
CA THR A 58 4.11 0.12 6.98
C THR A 58 4.63 -0.02 8.42
N GLN A 59 5.31 1.01 8.96
CA GLN A 59 5.86 1.07 10.33
C GLN A 59 6.61 -0.22 10.75
N ILE A 60 7.37 -0.81 9.82
CA ILE A 60 8.17 -1.99 10.10
C ILE A 60 9.46 -1.57 10.80
N SER A 61 9.86 -2.33 11.82
CA SER A 61 11.07 -2.03 12.61
C SER A 61 12.31 -2.05 11.70
N PRO A 62 13.25 -1.07 11.84
CA PRO A 62 14.48 -1.01 11.06
C PRO A 62 15.39 -2.24 11.19
N ARG A 63 15.20 -3.04 12.24
CA ARG A 63 15.95 -4.29 12.48
C ARG A 63 15.34 -5.51 11.79
N SER A 64 14.19 -5.38 11.15
CA SER A 64 13.54 -6.50 10.46
C SER A 64 14.18 -6.72 9.09
N ASN A 65 14.42 -7.98 8.72
CA ASN A 65 14.98 -8.34 7.41
C ASN A 65 14.11 -7.85 6.23
N ILE A 66 12.84 -7.53 6.49
CA ILE A 66 11.85 -7.11 5.48
C ILE A 66 11.79 -5.56 5.38
N TYR A 67 12.52 -4.83 6.24
CA TYR A 67 12.49 -3.37 6.29
C TYR A 67 12.79 -2.71 4.93
N SER A 68 13.78 -3.22 4.18
CA SER A 68 14.13 -2.67 2.87
C SER A 68 12.98 -2.78 1.86
N LEU A 69 12.25 -3.91 1.88
CA LEU A 69 11.08 -4.10 1.02
C LEU A 69 9.91 -3.19 1.46
N ALA A 70 9.70 -3.06 2.77
CA ALA A 70 8.70 -2.16 3.33
C ALA A 70 8.97 -0.70 2.95
N SER A 71 10.23 -0.27 3.05
CA SER A 71 10.66 1.07 2.67
C SER A 71 10.46 1.31 1.17
N ALA A 72 10.81 0.34 0.31
CA ALA A 72 10.58 0.47 -1.13
C ALA A 72 9.09 0.58 -1.47
N PHE A 73 8.23 -0.13 -0.73
CA PHE A 73 6.78 -0.04 -0.88
C PHE A 73 6.24 1.32 -0.42
N ASP A 74 6.69 1.82 0.73
CA ASP A 74 6.31 3.14 1.23
C ASP A 74 6.72 4.26 0.23
N THR A 75 7.90 4.15 -0.40
CA THR A 75 8.33 5.08 -1.47
C THR A 75 7.39 5.01 -2.68
N MET A 76 7.05 3.81 -3.14
CA MET A 76 6.13 3.64 -4.28
C MET A 76 4.75 4.25 -3.98
N ALA A 77 4.25 4.09 -2.75
CA ALA A 77 3.00 4.72 -2.32
C ALA A 77 3.08 6.26 -2.36
N GLN A 78 4.21 6.83 -1.93
CA GLN A 78 4.44 8.27 -1.99
C GLN A 78 4.47 8.81 -3.42
N ASP A 79 5.12 8.09 -4.33
CA ASP A 79 5.21 8.49 -5.73
C ASP A 79 3.82 8.50 -6.40
N ILE A 80 2.99 7.49 -6.12
CA ILE A 80 1.61 7.43 -6.60
C ILE A 80 0.77 8.60 -6.05
N GLU A 81 0.92 8.91 -4.75
CA GLU A 81 0.24 10.05 -4.12
C GLU A 81 0.62 11.38 -4.80
N ASN A 82 1.92 11.56 -5.07
CA ASN A 82 2.42 12.77 -5.73
C ASN A 82 1.89 12.89 -7.16
N LEU A 83 1.89 11.80 -7.94
CA LEU A 83 1.35 11.78 -9.30
C LEU A 83 -0.14 12.11 -9.33
N LEU A 84 -0.91 11.57 -8.38
CA LEU A 84 -2.34 11.83 -8.31
C LEU A 84 -2.64 13.29 -7.93
N ASN A 85 -1.85 13.86 -7.01
CA ASN A 85 -1.95 15.27 -6.64
C ASN A 85 -1.61 16.20 -7.82
N GLN A 86 -0.53 15.91 -8.55
CA GLN A 86 -0.18 16.66 -9.76
C GLN A 86 -1.28 16.60 -10.82
N GLN A 87 -1.87 15.43 -11.05
CA GLN A 87 -2.98 15.29 -11.99
C GLN A 87 -4.20 16.12 -11.56
N ARG A 88 -4.51 16.16 -10.25
CA ARG A 88 -5.56 17.03 -9.70
C ARG A 88 -5.26 18.50 -9.90
N ASP A 89 -4.04 18.94 -9.63
CA ASP A 89 -3.64 20.33 -9.80
C ASP A 89 -3.73 20.77 -11.27
N LEU A 90 -3.29 19.90 -12.19
CA LEU A 90 -3.43 20.14 -13.63
C LEU A 90 -4.90 20.20 -14.06
N LEU A 91 -5.75 19.27 -13.61
CA LEU A 91 -7.18 19.30 -13.94
C LEU A 91 -7.88 20.55 -13.38
N ASN A 92 -7.46 21.00 -12.20
CA ASN A 92 -8.00 22.20 -11.58
C ASN A 92 -7.54 23.46 -12.33
N ALA A 93 -6.26 23.54 -12.68
CA ALA A 93 -5.70 24.60 -13.52
C ALA A 93 -6.38 24.65 -14.91
N VAL A 94 -6.57 23.49 -15.56
CA VAL A 94 -7.27 23.40 -16.85
C VAL A 94 -8.73 23.83 -16.73
N SER A 95 -9.46 23.44 -15.67
CA SER A 95 -10.83 23.93 -15.46
C SER A 95 -10.88 25.45 -15.29
N HIS A 96 -9.89 26.03 -14.61
CA HIS A 96 -9.78 27.48 -14.47
C HIS A 96 -9.47 28.18 -15.79
N GLU A 97 -8.58 27.61 -16.62
CA GLU A 97 -8.21 28.18 -17.91
C GLU A 97 -9.27 27.98 -18.99
N LEU A 98 -10.11 26.93 -18.92
CA LEU A 98 -11.21 26.69 -19.86
C LEU A 98 -12.46 27.52 -19.54
N ARG A 99 -12.71 27.87 -18.28
CA ARG A 99 -13.86 28.69 -17.88
C ARG A 99 -13.84 30.09 -18.50
N THR A 100 -12.65 30.69 -18.59
CA THR A 100 -12.43 32.03 -19.15
C THR A 100 -12.76 32.13 -20.66
N PRO A 101 -12.27 31.25 -21.55
CA PRO A 101 -12.62 31.25 -22.96
C PRO A 101 -14.06 30.80 -23.23
N LEU A 102 -14.62 29.86 -22.46
CA LEU A 102 -16.03 29.48 -22.58
C LEU A 102 -16.96 30.65 -22.29
N THR A 103 -16.69 31.41 -21.22
CA THR A 103 -17.47 32.62 -20.89
C THR A 103 -17.37 33.66 -22.02
N ARG A 104 -16.20 33.75 -22.67
CA ARG A 104 -15.96 34.67 -23.79
C ARG A 104 -16.68 34.24 -25.08
N LEU A 105 -16.78 32.93 -25.34
CA LEU A 105 -17.57 32.37 -26.45
C LEU A 105 -19.06 32.57 -26.22
N ASP A 106 -19.57 32.28 -25.02
CA ASP A 106 -20.96 32.56 -24.65
C ASP A 106 -21.30 34.05 -24.83
N PHE A 107 -20.38 34.95 -24.45
CA PHE A 107 -20.56 36.40 -24.65
C PHE A 107 -20.59 36.79 -26.14
N GLY A 108 -19.72 36.18 -26.96
CA GLY A 108 -19.72 36.41 -28.41
C GLY A 108 -20.99 35.91 -29.08
N LEU A 109 -21.50 34.75 -28.65
CA LEU A 109 -22.75 34.17 -29.14
C LEU A 109 -23.96 35.01 -28.70
N ALA A 110 -23.98 35.49 -27.45
CA ALA A 110 -25.01 36.39 -26.95
C ALA A 110 -25.03 37.73 -27.72
N LEU A 111 -23.86 38.29 -28.04
CA LEU A 111 -23.77 39.50 -28.87
C LEU A 111 -24.26 39.25 -30.30
N ALA A 112 -23.86 38.14 -30.93
CA ALA A 112 -24.32 37.79 -32.28
C ALA A 112 -25.84 37.58 -32.34
N LEU A 113 -26.43 36.95 -31.32
CA LEU A 113 -27.88 36.77 -31.21
C LEU A 113 -28.63 38.09 -30.93
N CYS A 114 -28.01 39.04 -30.22
CA CYS A 114 -28.58 40.38 -30.01
C CYS A 114 -28.45 41.29 -31.25
N ASP A 115 -27.43 41.11 -32.09
CA ASP A 115 -27.23 41.88 -33.32
C ASP A 115 -28.25 41.49 -34.42
N ASP A 116 -28.85 40.30 -34.31
CA ASP A 116 -29.95 39.81 -35.17
C ASP A 116 -31.34 40.29 -34.71
N LEU A 117 -31.45 41.13 -33.67
CA LEU A 117 -32.71 41.78 -33.32
C LEU A 117 -32.98 42.93 -34.30
N PRO A 118 -34.10 42.89 -35.07
CA PRO A 118 -34.46 43.98 -35.97
C PRO A 118 -34.58 45.29 -35.17
N PRO A 119 -34.21 46.46 -35.73
CA PRO A 119 -34.47 47.72 -35.07
C PRO A 119 -35.98 47.80 -34.86
N ALA A 120 -36.40 47.58 -33.61
CA ALA A 120 -37.75 47.90 -33.19
C ALA A 120 -37.94 49.37 -33.53
N SER A 121 -38.69 49.57 -34.61
CA SER A 121 -39.43 50.76 -34.99
C SER A 121 -39.09 51.97 -34.13
N ARG A 122 -38.16 52.80 -34.64
CA ARG A 122 -38.23 54.24 -34.38
C ARG A 122 -39.56 54.72 -34.95
N GLU A 123 -40.54 54.92 -34.07
CA GLU A 123 -41.63 55.88 -34.24
C GLU A 123 -41.64 56.79 -33.01
#